data_AF-A0A8X6YJ10-F1
#
_entry.id   AF-A0A8X6YJ10-F1
#
_cell.length_a   1.000
_cell.length_b   1.000
_cell.length_c   1.000
_cell.angle_alpha   90.00
_cell.angle_beta   90.00
_cell.angle_gamma   90.00
#
_symmetry.space_group_name_H-M   'P 1'
#
loop_
_entity.id
_entity.type
_entity.pdbx_description
1 polymer ?
#
loop_
_entity_poly.entity_id
_entity_poly.type
_entity_poly.pdbx_seq_one_letter_code
_entity_poly.pdbx_strand_id
1 'polypeptide(L)'
;MDNILRYVNEFSLSDSVNSVSRFIHFYEQYAEYDAFLTPPEHSNPWISDSTEAWDMEKQTKEVSARRVKRWAFSLQELLKDPAGKDQFYKFLDKEFSAENLKFYDAVQELKQVHASEVGLKVEEIWNEFLEADANTPVNIDSKSYELTKKNALTPDRWVFDTAAVRIPRP
;
A
#
# COMPACT_ATOMS: atom_id res chain seq x y z
N MET A 1 -20.97 41.20 -0.60
CA MET A 1 -19.94 40.34 -1.24
C MET A 1 -18.71 40.17 -0.35
N ASP A 2 -18.38 41.15 0.50
CA ASP A 2 -17.16 41.12 1.35
C ASP A 2 -17.10 40.01 2.41
N ASN A 3 -18.23 39.62 3.01
CA ASN A 3 -18.22 38.51 3.98
C ASN A 3 -17.91 37.15 3.33
N ILE A 4 -18.34 36.91 2.10
CA ILE A 4 -18.09 35.63 1.40
C ILE A 4 -16.62 35.52 1.03
N LEU A 5 -16.00 36.60 0.52
CA LEU A 5 -14.57 36.60 0.21
C LEU A 5 -13.69 36.45 1.45
N ARG A 6 -14.12 37.01 2.60
CA ARG A 6 -13.41 36.83 3.88
C ARG A 6 -13.47 35.40 4.39
N TYR A 7 -14.66 34.77 4.37
CA TYR A 7 -14.82 33.36 4.75
C TYR A 7 -14.07 32.41 3.82
N VAL A 8 -14.10 32.65 2.50
CA VAL A 8 -13.35 31.85 1.52
C VAL A 8 -11.83 31.98 1.74
N ASN A 9 -11.35 33.18 2.05
CA ASN A 9 -9.93 33.39 2.39
C ASN A 9 -9.53 32.77 3.73
N GLU A 10 -10.33 32.91 4.78
CA GLU A 10 -10.08 32.27 6.09
C GLU A 10 -10.09 30.73 5.98
N PHE A 11 -11.02 30.17 5.19
CA PHE A 11 -11.09 28.73 4.91
C PHE A 11 -9.86 28.25 4.11
N SER A 12 -9.49 28.95 3.03
CA SER A 12 -8.30 28.64 2.21
C SER A 12 -6.98 28.74 2.99
N LEU A 13 -6.85 29.75 3.86
CA LEU A 13 -5.71 29.88 4.78
C LEU A 13 -5.67 28.73 5.79
N SER A 14 -6.83 28.30 6.31
CA SER A 14 -6.90 27.17 7.24
C SER A 14 -6.47 25.85 6.58
N ASP A 15 -6.86 25.62 5.32
CA ASP A 15 -6.44 24.45 4.55
C ASP A 15 -4.94 24.47 4.25
N SER A 16 -4.40 25.66 3.91
CA SER A 16 -2.97 25.84 3.71
C SER A 16 -2.16 25.60 4.99
N VAL A 17 -2.61 26.13 6.14
CA VAL A 17 -1.94 25.92 7.43
C VAL A 17 -1.98 24.44 7.82
N ASN A 18 -3.12 23.77 7.62
CA ASN A 18 -3.25 22.33 7.86
C ASN A 18 -2.32 21.52 6.95
N SER A 19 -2.18 21.91 5.69
CA SER A 19 -1.25 21.26 4.74
C SER A 19 0.20 21.39 5.21
N VAL A 20 0.65 22.60 5.53
CA VAL A 20 2.02 22.85 6.00
C VAL A 20 2.31 22.09 7.30
N SER A 21 1.39 22.11 8.27
CA SER A 21 1.55 21.37 9.52
C SER A 21 1.67 19.86 9.30
N ARG A 22 0.92 19.29 8.35
CA ARG A 22 1.05 17.87 7.96
C ARG A 22 2.42 17.58 7.36
N PHE A 23 2.94 18.46 6.50
CA PHE A 23 4.28 18.31 5.95
C PHE A 23 5.35 18.34 7.03
N ILE A 24 5.28 19.30 7.95
CA ILE A 24 6.24 19.39 9.08
C ILE A 24 6.20 18.11 9.91
N HIS A 25 5.00 17.69 10.33
CA HIS A 25 4.84 16.48 11.14
C HIS A 25 5.35 15.24 10.43
N PHE A 26 5.12 15.12 9.12
CA PHE A 26 5.69 14.05 8.31
C PHE A 26 7.22 14.05 8.42
N TYR A 27 7.90 15.15 8.11
CA TYR A 27 9.37 15.17 8.17
C TYR A 27 9.92 14.95 9.58
N GLU A 28 9.28 15.49 10.63
CA GLU A 28 9.67 15.24 12.02
C GLU A 28 9.57 13.75 12.38
N GLN A 29 8.51 13.09 11.95
CA GLN A 29 8.28 11.66 12.18
C GLN A 29 9.31 10.78 11.46
N TYR A 30 9.76 11.18 10.26
CA TYR A 30 10.79 10.45 9.49
C TYR A 30 12.22 10.87 9.77
N ALA A 31 12.46 11.95 10.55
CA ALA A 31 13.80 12.47 10.80
C ALA A 31 14.77 11.44 11.42
N GLU A 32 14.26 10.57 12.31
CA GLU A 32 15.05 9.47 12.89
C GLU A 32 15.46 8.43 11.84
N TYR A 33 14.78 8.35 10.70
CA TYR A 33 15.00 7.37 9.62
C TYR A 33 15.82 7.93 8.46
N ASP A 34 16.10 9.23 8.45
CA ASP A 34 16.94 9.88 7.45
C ASP A 34 18.43 9.74 7.82
N ALA A 35 19.18 9.01 7.00
CA ALA A 35 20.60 8.76 7.21
C ALA A 35 21.50 10.00 7.09
N PHE A 36 20.99 11.12 6.54
CA PHE A 36 21.70 12.40 6.50
C PHE A 36 21.49 13.23 7.77
N LEU A 37 20.35 13.08 8.43
CA LEU A 37 20.01 13.85 9.64
C LEU A 37 20.38 13.09 10.92
N THR A 38 20.11 11.78 10.93
CA THR A 38 20.34 10.91 12.08
C THR A 38 21.31 9.79 11.68
N PRO A 39 22.46 9.66 12.35
CA PRO A 39 23.38 8.55 12.09
C PRO A 39 22.67 7.20 12.21
N PRO A 40 22.76 6.32 11.19
CA PRO A 40 22.13 5.01 11.24
C PRO A 40 22.76 4.11 12.32
N GLU A 41 21.98 3.17 12.86
CA GLU A 41 22.44 2.17 13.85
C GLU A 41 23.62 1.34 13.31
N HIS A 42 23.59 1.03 12.02
CA HIS A 42 24.68 0.38 11.30
C HIS A 42 25.45 1.42 10.49
N SER A 43 26.75 1.20 10.31
CA SER A 43 27.59 2.10 9.53
C SER A 43 27.02 2.29 8.12
N ASN A 44 26.96 3.54 7.67
CA ASN A 44 26.45 3.87 6.35
C ASN A 44 27.33 3.17 5.28
N PRO A 45 26.75 2.28 4.43
CA PRO A 45 27.51 1.53 3.43
C PRO A 45 28.37 2.39 2.51
N TRP A 46 27.92 3.61 2.21
CA TRP A 46 28.61 4.56 1.35
C TRP A 46 29.83 5.22 2.01
N ILE A 47 29.98 5.09 3.33
CA ILE A 47 31.08 5.67 4.11
C ILE A 47 32.01 4.56 4.59
N SER A 48 31.47 3.41 4.98
CA SER A 48 32.23 2.33 5.61
C SER A 48 32.59 1.16 4.69
N ASP A 49 32.21 1.21 3.41
CA ASP A 49 32.39 0.12 2.43
C ASP A 49 31.88 -1.26 2.95
N SER A 50 30.83 -1.23 3.78
CA SER A 50 30.21 -2.43 4.38
C SER A 50 28.75 -2.53 3.97
N THR A 51 28.30 -3.71 3.52
CA THR A 51 26.91 -3.94 3.06
C THR A 51 25.96 -4.35 4.18
N GLU A 52 26.44 -4.46 5.42
CA GLU A 52 25.66 -4.98 6.56
C GLU A 52 24.30 -4.31 6.71
N ALA A 53 24.24 -2.97 6.59
CA ALA A 53 22.99 -2.23 6.71
C ALA A 53 21.95 -2.64 5.65
N TRP A 54 22.37 -2.88 4.41
CA TRP A 54 21.48 -3.33 3.34
C TRP A 54 21.05 -4.78 3.51
N ASP A 55 21.94 -5.63 4.00
CA ASP A 55 21.63 -7.04 4.23
C ASP A 55 20.60 -7.20 5.36
N MET A 56 20.68 -6.35 6.39
CA MET A 56 19.68 -6.30 7.46
C MET A 56 18.32 -5.76 7.00
N GLU A 57 18.29 -4.81 6.07
CA GLU A 57 17.04 -4.30 5.51
C GLU A 57 16.30 -5.37 4.67
N LYS A 58 17.03 -6.27 4.02
CA LYS A 58 16.46 -7.38 3.25
C LYS A 58 15.94 -8.54 4.13
N GLN A 59 16.44 -8.66 5.36
CA GLN A 59 16.03 -9.73 6.27
C GLN A 59 14.57 -9.55 6.68
N THR A 60 13.81 -10.65 6.75
CA THR A 60 12.40 -10.65 7.19
C THR A 60 12.16 -11.35 8.52
N LYS A 61 13.16 -12.11 9.02
CA LYS A 61 13.05 -12.88 10.26
C LYS A 61 13.41 -12.07 11.51
N GLU A 62 14.54 -11.36 11.46
CA GLU A 62 15.04 -10.54 12.56
C GLU A 62 14.92 -9.07 12.16
N VAL A 63 13.77 -8.47 12.48
CA VAL A 63 13.48 -7.08 12.17
C VAL A 63 13.80 -6.22 13.38
N SER A 64 14.58 -5.16 13.21
CA SER A 64 14.93 -4.26 14.31
C SER A 64 13.70 -3.51 14.85
N ALA A 65 13.73 -3.16 16.14
CA ALA A 65 12.63 -2.41 16.76
C ALA A 65 12.39 -1.06 16.07
N ARG A 66 13.45 -0.40 15.58
CA ARG A 66 13.36 0.83 14.78
C ARG A 66 12.56 0.60 13.50
N ARG A 67 12.84 -0.47 12.73
CA ARG A 67 12.09 -0.80 11.52
C ARG A 67 10.62 -1.16 11.82
N VAL A 68 10.36 -1.89 12.90
CA VAL A 68 8.98 -2.22 13.34
C VAL A 68 8.20 -0.96 13.73
N LYS A 69 8.80 0.01 14.44
CA LYS A 69 8.15 1.28 14.79
C LYS A 69 7.66 2.05 13.56
N ARG A 70 8.42 1.99 12.46
CA ARG A 70 8.05 2.65 11.19
C ARG A 70 6.75 2.10 10.61
N TRP A 71 6.44 0.82 10.81
CA TRP A 71 5.17 0.24 10.35
C TRP A 71 3.95 0.90 10.99
N ALA A 72 4.08 1.41 12.21
CA ALA A 72 2.98 2.09 12.92
C ALA A 72 2.69 3.49 12.36
N PHE A 73 3.53 4.01 11.46
CA PHE A 73 3.35 5.34 10.88
C PHE A 73 2.13 5.40 9.97
N SER A 74 1.93 4.33 9.21
CA SER A 74 0.75 4.15 8.37
C SER A 74 0.69 2.70 7.88
N LEU A 75 -0.49 2.26 7.46
CA LEU A 75 -0.65 0.98 6.78
C LEU A 75 0.23 0.89 5.53
N GLN A 76 0.49 2.02 4.86
CA GLN A 76 1.40 2.12 3.72
C GLN A 76 2.82 1.69 4.06
N GLU A 77 3.37 2.18 5.18
CA GLU A 77 4.70 1.79 5.63
C GLU A 77 4.77 0.31 6.03
N LEU A 78 3.72 -0.21 6.66
CA LEU A 78 3.62 -1.64 6.99
C LEU A 78 3.63 -2.52 5.73
N LEU A 79 2.85 -2.17 4.71
CA LEU A 79 2.67 -2.97 3.50
C LEU A 79 3.83 -2.83 2.49
N LYS A 80 4.56 -1.72 2.50
CA LYS A 80 5.79 -1.53 1.70
C LYS A 80 6.94 -2.40 2.19
N ASP A 81 6.98 -2.68 3.49
CA ASP A 81 8.00 -3.53 4.09
C ASP A 81 7.67 -5.02 3.88
N PRO A 82 8.53 -5.82 3.23
CA PRO A 82 8.27 -7.26 3.04
C PRO A 82 8.02 -8.02 4.35
N ALA A 83 8.72 -7.65 5.42
CA ALA A 83 8.56 -8.28 6.73
C ALA A 83 7.27 -7.81 7.42
N GLY A 84 6.96 -6.51 7.31
CA GLY A 84 5.71 -5.94 7.83
C GLY A 84 4.49 -6.56 7.15
N LYS A 85 4.54 -6.68 5.83
CA LYS A 85 3.52 -7.33 5.00
C LYS A 85 3.32 -8.80 5.38
N ASP A 86 4.39 -9.58 5.56
CA ASP A 86 4.30 -10.99 6.01
C ASP A 86 3.65 -11.11 7.39
N GLN A 87 4.02 -10.26 8.35
CA GLN A 87 3.40 -10.25 9.68
C GLN A 87 1.92 -9.85 9.61
N PHE A 88 1.58 -8.87 8.78
CA PHE A 88 0.20 -8.45 8.59
C PHE A 88 -0.65 -9.53 7.92
N TYR A 89 -0.10 -10.25 6.94
CA TYR A 89 -0.74 -11.43 6.36
C TYR A 89 -1.04 -12.50 7.41
N LYS A 90 -0.05 -12.87 8.23
CA LYS A 90 -0.23 -13.85 9.32
C LYS A 90 -1.29 -13.41 10.32
N PHE A 91 -1.39 -12.12 10.58
CA PHE A 91 -2.45 -11.57 11.42
C PHE A 91 -3.83 -11.74 10.77
N LEU A 92 -3.98 -11.34 9.51
CA LEU A 92 -5.24 -11.46 8.78
C LEU A 92 -5.67 -12.92 8.55
N ASP A 93 -4.73 -13.83 8.29
CA ASP A 93 -5.03 -15.27 8.12
C ASP A 93 -5.57 -15.88 9.43
N LYS A 94 -5.07 -15.45 10.60
CA LYS A 94 -5.62 -15.89 11.90
C LYS A 94 -7.05 -15.41 12.14
N GLU A 95 -7.36 -14.22 11.62
CA GLU A 95 -8.69 -13.59 11.70
C GLU A 95 -9.57 -13.94 10.50
N PHE A 96 -9.14 -14.85 9.61
CA PHE A 96 -9.85 -15.23 8.39
C PHE A 96 -10.30 -14.02 7.53
N SER A 97 -9.45 -13.00 7.41
CA SER A 97 -9.75 -11.71 6.75
C SER A 97 -8.68 -11.27 5.74
N ALA A 98 -7.89 -12.24 5.24
CA ALA A 98 -6.77 -11.97 4.34
C ALA A 98 -7.18 -11.82 2.86
N GLU A 99 -8.42 -12.13 2.49
CA GLU A 99 -8.92 -12.16 1.11
C GLU A 99 -8.71 -10.84 0.37
N ASN A 100 -8.94 -9.71 1.04
CA ASN A 100 -8.80 -8.39 0.44
C ASN A 100 -7.34 -8.09 0.08
N LEU A 101 -6.39 -8.46 0.96
CA LEU A 101 -4.98 -8.24 0.71
C LEU A 101 -4.46 -9.17 -0.40
N LYS A 102 -4.90 -10.44 -0.41
CA LYS A 102 -4.59 -11.41 -1.47
C LYS A 102 -5.05 -10.92 -2.84
N PHE A 103 -6.30 -10.45 -2.92
CA PHE A 103 -6.81 -9.87 -4.17
C PHE A 103 -6.03 -8.63 -4.59
N TYR A 104 -5.74 -7.70 -3.67
CA TYR A 104 -4.94 -6.52 -4.00
C TYR A 104 -3.58 -6.90 -4.59
N ASP A 105 -2.89 -7.87 -3.98
CA ASP A 105 -1.59 -8.34 -4.45
C ASP A 105 -1.68 -8.99 -5.82
N ALA A 106 -2.68 -9.83 -6.07
CA ALA A 106 -2.90 -10.44 -7.37
C ALA A 106 -3.15 -9.38 -8.46
N VAL A 107 -3.88 -8.30 -8.13
CA VAL A 107 -4.08 -7.16 -9.03
C VAL A 107 -2.78 -6.38 -9.27
N GLN A 108 -1.90 -6.23 -8.27
CA GLN A 108 -0.58 -5.62 -8.50
C GLN A 108 0.31 -6.50 -9.37
N GLU A 109 0.26 -7.82 -9.18
CA GLU A 109 1.01 -8.79 -9.98
C GLU A 109 0.54 -8.75 -11.45
N LEU A 110 -0.77 -8.72 -11.71
CA LEU A 110 -1.35 -8.57 -13.05
C LEU A 110 -0.78 -7.36 -13.81
N LYS A 111 -0.45 -6.27 -13.11
CA LYS A 111 0.14 -5.08 -13.76
C LYS A 111 1.57 -5.33 -14.24
N GLN A 112 2.24 -6.34 -13.68
CA GLN A 112 3.65 -6.65 -13.94
C GLN A 112 3.86 -7.86 -14.87
N VAL A 113 2.86 -8.73 -15.08
CA VAL A 113 2.99 -9.91 -15.95
C VAL A 113 3.27 -9.56 -17.42
N HIS A 114 3.72 -10.51 -18.24
CA HIS A 114 3.91 -10.26 -19.66
C HIS A 114 2.57 -10.03 -20.38
N ALA A 115 2.55 -9.24 -21.46
CA ALA A 115 1.30 -8.89 -22.16
C ALA A 115 0.52 -10.12 -22.67
N SER A 116 1.22 -11.20 -23.02
CA SER A 116 0.62 -12.48 -23.43
C SER A 116 -0.05 -13.24 -22.29
N GLU A 117 0.31 -12.96 -21.03
CA GLU A 117 -0.20 -13.66 -19.84
C GLU A 117 -1.36 -12.91 -19.17
N VAL A 118 -1.60 -11.65 -19.56
CA VAL A 118 -2.67 -10.81 -18.98
C VAL A 118 -4.02 -11.51 -19.02
N GLY A 119 -4.40 -12.10 -20.15
CA GLY A 119 -5.69 -12.80 -20.28
C GLY A 119 -5.85 -13.93 -19.27
N LEU A 120 -4.82 -14.79 -19.14
CA LEU A 120 -4.81 -15.91 -18.19
C LEU A 120 -4.87 -15.41 -16.74
N LYS A 121 -4.03 -14.42 -16.40
CA LYS A 121 -4.00 -13.88 -15.04
C LYS A 121 -5.31 -13.20 -14.64
N VAL A 122 -6.01 -12.56 -15.59
CA VAL A 122 -7.34 -12.00 -15.36
C VAL A 122 -8.37 -13.07 -15.04
N GLU A 123 -8.35 -14.19 -15.78
CA GLU A 123 -9.24 -15.33 -15.53
C GLU A 123 -8.96 -15.98 -14.17
N GLU A 124 -7.69 -16.20 -13.83
CA GLU A 124 -7.28 -16.72 -12.52
C GLU A 124 -7.81 -15.86 -11.36
N ILE A 125 -7.59 -14.53 -11.43
CA ILE A 125 -8.06 -13.60 -10.39
C ILE A 125 -9.58 -13.57 -10.33
N TRP A 126 -10.27 -13.63 -11.48
CA TRP A 126 -11.72 -13.67 -11.51
C TRP A 126 -12.26 -14.91 -10.78
N ASN A 127 -11.75 -16.09 -11.12
CA ASN A 127 -12.21 -17.37 -10.57
C ASN A 127 -11.85 -17.51 -9.09
N GLU A 128 -10.71 -16.98 -8.66
CA GLU A 128 -10.28 -17.09 -7.25
C GLU A 128 -11.08 -16.17 -6.30
N PHE A 129 -11.46 -14.97 -6.75
CA PHE A 129 -11.96 -13.91 -5.87
C PHE A 129 -13.36 -13.35 -6.18
N LEU A 130 -13.85 -13.46 -7.42
CA LEU A 130 -15.08 -12.76 -7.87
C LEU A 130 -16.16 -13.66 -8.49
N GLU A 131 -15.81 -14.89 -8.88
CA GLU A 131 -16.78 -15.86 -9.36
C GLU A 131 -17.76 -16.27 -8.25
N ALA A 132 -18.95 -16.76 -8.63
CA ALA A 132 -20.00 -17.09 -7.67
C ALA A 132 -19.61 -18.21 -6.70
N ASP A 133 -18.72 -19.11 -7.13
CA ASP A 133 -18.14 -20.23 -6.39
C ASP A 133 -16.65 -20.03 -6.08
N ALA A 134 -16.19 -18.78 -6.07
CA ALA A 134 -14.82 -18.41 -5.75
C ALA A 134 -14.36 -19.02 -4.42
N ASN A 135 -13.13 -19.55 -4.40
CA ASN A 135 -12.54 -20.16 -3.20
C ASN A 135 -12.25 -19.11 -2.11
N THR A 136 -11.92 -17.88 -2.50
CA THR A 136 -11.55 -16.79 -1.59
C THR A 136 -12.31 -15.51 -1.97
N PRO A 137 -13.65 -15.46 -1.81
CA PRO A 137 -14.46 -14.38 -2.34
C PRO A 137 -14.18 -13.06 -1.61
N VAL A 138 -13.94 -11.97 -2.36
CA VAL A 138 -13.79 -10.63 -1.78
C VAL A 138 -15.13 -9.90 -1.68
N ASN A 139 -15.30 -9.10 -0.63
CA ASN A 139 -16.49 -8.30 -0.47
C ASN A 139 -16.36 -6.98 -1.26
N ILE A 140 -17.01 -6.91 -2.42
CA ILE A 140 -17.13 -5.69 -3.22
C ILE A 140 -18.59 -5.28 -3.41
N ASP A 141 -18.84 -3.97 -3.46
CA ASP A 141 -20.18 -3.45 -3.72
C ASP A 141 -20.64 -3.75 -5.15
N SER A 142 -21.94 -3.88 -5.34
CA SER A 142 -22.56 -4.29 -6.60
C SER A 142 -22.15 -3.42 -7.79
N LYS A 143 -21.91 -2.11 -7.57
CA LYS A 143 -21.47 -1.21 -8.65
C LYS A 143 -20.05 -1.54 -9.13
N SER A 144 -19.11 -1.78 -8.22
CA SER A 144 -17.75 -2.21 -8.58
C SER A 144 -17.77 -3.59 -9.21
N TYR A 145 -18.60 -4.51 -8.72
CA TYR A 145 -18.74 -5.86 -9.27
C TYR A 145 -19.18 -5.84 -10.74
N GLU A 146 -20.29 -5.16 -11.04
CA GLU A 146 -20.84 -5.09 -12.41
C GLU A 146 -19.87 -4.42 -13.40
N LEU A 147 -19.16 -3.37 -12.97
CA LEU A 147 -18.18 -2.73 -13.83
C LEU A 147 -16.99 -3.65 -14.13
N THR A 148 -16.49 -4.33 -13.09
CA THR A 148 -15.38 -5.28 -13.23
C THR A 148 -15.78 -6.45 -14.12
N LYS A 149 -17.01 -6.96 -13.98
CA LYS A 149 -17.58 -8.01 -14.84
C LYS A 149 -17.60 -7.61 -16.30
N LYS A 150 -18.01 -6.36 -16.59
CA LYS A 150 -18.01 -5.82 -17.96
C LYS A 150 -16.59 -5.68 -18.50
N ASN A 151 -15.65 -5.19 -17.69
CA ASN A 151 -14.26 -5.01 -18.10
C ASN A 151 -13.58 -6.36 -18.35
N ALA A 152 -13.92 -7.41 -17.59
CA ALA A 152 -13.37 -8.75 -17.74
C ALA A 152 -13.67 -9.38 -19.11
N LEU A 153 -14.68 -8.88 -19.84
CA LEU A 153 -14.96 -9.30 -21.22
C LEU A 153 -13.86 -8.88 -22.21
N THR A 154 -13.07 -7.85 -21.86
CA THR A 154 -11.92 -7.37 -22.63
C THR A 154 -10.73 -7.25 -21.69
N PRO A 155 -10.02 -8.37 -21.40
CA PRO A 155 -8.96 -8.40 -20.40
C PRO A 155 -7.87 -7.37 -20.68
N ASP A 156 -7.60 -6.52 -19.69
CA ASP A 156 -6.46 -5.61 -19.67
C ASP A 156 -5.83 -5.56 -18.26
N ARG A 157 -4.70 -4.85 -18.13
CA ARG A 157 -3.94 -4.76 -16.86
C ARG A 157 -4.64 -3.98 -15.75
N TRP A 158 -5.71 -3.28 -16.06
CA TRP A 158 -6.41 -2.34 -15.19
C TRP A 158 -7.86 -2.78 -14.91
N VAL A 159 -8.26 -3.95 -15.41
CA VAL A 159 -9.61 -4.52 -15.31
C VAL A 159 -10.17 -4.49 -13.89
N PHE A 160 -9.32 -4.74 -12.89
CA PHE A 160 -9.68 -4.81 -11.47
C PHE A 160 -9.47 -3.51 -10.69
N ASP A 161 -9.01 -2.41 -11.31
CA ASP A 161 -8.71 -1.17 -10.58
C ASP A 161 -9.93 -0.63 -9.82
N THR A 162 -11.12 -0.75 -10.40
CA THR A 162 -12.35 -0.27 -9.74
C THR A 162 -12.74 -1.14 -8.54
N ALA A 163 -12.41 -2.43 -8.55
CA ALA A 163 -12.59 -3.30 -7.39
C ALA A 163 -11.50 -3.04 -6.34
N ALA A 164 -10.24 -2.89 -6.77
CA ALA A 164 -9.09 -2.71 -5.88
C ALA A 164 -9.00 -1.32 -5.23
N VAL A 165 -9.61 -0.27 -5.80
CA VAL A 165 -9.63 1.10 -5.22
C VAL A 165 -10.19 1.13 -3.80
N ARG A 166 -11.10 0.22 -3.47
CA ARG A 166 -11.75 0.15 -2.15
C ARG A 166 -10.96 -0.64 -1.11
N ILE A 167 -9.91 -1.34 -1.53
CA ILE A 167 -9.02 -2.07 -0.64
C ILE A 167 -7.94 -1.09 -0.18
N PRO A 168 -7.54 -1.13 1.10
CA PRO A 168 -6.53 -0.20 1.62
C PRO A 168 -5.26 -0.26 0.77
N ARG A 169 -4.95 0.84 0.10
CA ARG A 169 -3.76 0.93 -0.76
C ARG A 169 -2.52 1.23 0.10
N PRO A 170 -1.39 0.56 -0.13
CA PRO A 170 -0.09 0.93 0.40
C PRO A 170 0.41 2.28 -0.17
#